data_AF-A0A850Q0X0-F1
#
_entry.id   AF-A0A850Q0X0-F1
#
_cell.length_a   1.000
_cell.length_b   1.000
_cell.length_c   1.000
_cell.angle_alpha   90.00
_cell.angle_beta   90.00
_cell.angle_gamma   90.00
#
_symmetry.space_group_name_H-M   'P 1'
#
loop_
_entity.id
_entity.type
_entity.pdbx_description
1 polymer ?
#
loop_
_entity_poly.entity_id
_entity_poly.type
_entity_poly.pdbx_seq_one_letter_code
_entity_poly.pdbx_strand_id
1 'polypeptide(L)'
;MKNTLYILFIITCTILCRTSLPAQNSFTYRYDASDKIIHIETSEGNLTDYQYDELGNRIGMTINHLKTFTIRIIPEGLYNPLTQHLNKAQNGSGNEFGENIADSIQVEIHQNTFPFSKIGNSFATTLNTNGNIELSIPSSYSGSYYVVVKHRNSIETWSAIPISLVGLAVSYDFTTSGAQAFGSNLKNINGKYCMYGGDVNQDGIVDGSDMAQVDNASTAILHGYINTDVNGDGVVDATDMAMVDNNSTGIVHVHKP
;
A
#
# COMPACT_ATOMS: atom_id res chain seq x y z
N MET A 1 9.90 19.45 -43.67
CA MET A 1 9.40 18.09 -43.46
C MET A 1 8.44 18.10 -42.28
N LYS A 2 7.14 18.28 -42.53
CA LYS A 2 6.08 18.11 -41.53
C LYS A 2 5.31 16.86 -41.97
N ASN A 3 5.53 15.74 -41.30
CA ASN A 3 4.77 14.52 -41.53
C ASN A 3 3.40 14.69 -40.86
N THR A 4 2.42 15.15 -41.64
CA THR A 4 1.01 15.09 -41.26
C THR A 4 0.52 13.67 -41.54
N LEU A 5 0.34 12.89 -40.48
CA LEU A 5 -0.26 11.56 -40.57
C LEU A 5 -1.78 11.72 -40.66
N TYR A 6 -2.35 11.40 -41.82
CA TYR A 6 -3.80 11.24 -41.98
C TYR A 6 -4.18 9.85 -41.46
N ILE A 7 -4.96 9.78 -40.38
CA ILE A 7 -5.58 8.52 -39.95
C ILE A 7 -7.01 8.49 -40.47
N LEU A 8 -7.26 7.49 -41.33
CA LEU A 8 -8.49 7.17 -42.00
C LEU A 8 -9.56 6.71 -41.00
N PHE A 9 -10.68 7.43 -40.90
CA PHE A 9 -11.89 6.94 -40.24
C PHE A 9 -12.59 5.95 -41.17
N ILE A 10 -12.65 4.67 -40.79
CA ILE A 10 -13.65 3.75 -41.33
C ILE A 10 -14.78 3.69 -40.30
N ILE A 11 -15.83 4.44 -40.56
CA ILE A 11 -17.11 4.30 -39.86
C ILE A 11 -17.84 3.13 -40.52
N THR A 12 -17.81 1.98 -39.86
CA THR A 12 -18.87 0.99 -39.99
C THR A 12 -19.36 0.61 -38.61
N CYS A 13 -20.66 0.83 -38.44
CA CYS A 13 -21.55 0.49 -37.34
C CYS A 13 -21.15 -0.75 -36.52
N THR A 14 -21.43 -0.65 -35.22
CA THR A 14 -21.35 -1.68 -34.15
C THR A 14 -19.94 -2.13 -33.73
N ILE A 15 -19.69 -2.06 -32.41
CA ILE A 15 -18.61 -2.71 -31.61
C ILE A 15 -17.45 -1.77 -31.19
N LEU A 16 -17.04 -1.93 -29.92
CA LEU A 16 -15.88 -1.34 -29.24
C LEU A 16 -14.76 -0.88 -30.19
N CYS A 17 -14.46 0.42 -30.20
CA CYS A 17 -13.26 0.93 -30.85
C CYS A 17 -12.09 0.83 -29.85
N ARG A 18 -11.36 -0.29 -29.88
CA ARG A 18 -10.07 -0.45 -29.17
C ARG A 18 -8.96 0.06 -30.08
N THR A 19 -8.37 1.20 -29.74
CA THR A 19 -7.14 1.67 -30.39
C THR A 19 -5.93 1.10 -29.65
N SER A 20 -5.16 0.21 -30.30
CA SER A 20 -3.90 -0.31 -29.74
C SER A 20 -2.72 0.52 -30.26
N LEU A 21 -2.29 1.50 -29.45
CA LEU A 21 -0.90 1.95 -29.44
C LEU A 21 -0.06 0.93 -28.64
N PRO A 22 1.26 0.79 -28.88
CA PRO A 22 2.06 -0.22 -28.20
C PRO A 22 1.96 -0.01 -26.68
N ALA A 23 1.71 -1.11 -25.97
CA ALA A 23 1.48 -1.26 -24.54
C ALA A 23 1.94 -0.09 -23.64
N GLN A 24 0.97 0.76 -23.23
CA GLN A 24 0.81 1.33 -21.87
C GLN A 24 -0.28 2.42 -21.80
N ASN A 25 -0.66 3.04 -22.92
CA ASN A 25 -1.57 4.20 -22.94
C ASN A 25 -2.73 4.07 -23.96
N SER A 26 -3.62 3.09 -23.79
CA SER A 26 -4.86 3.02 -24.60
C SER A 26 -5.99 3.81 -23.94
N PHE A 27 -6.83 4.45 -24.76
CA PHE A 27 -8.03 5.17 -24.31
C PHE A 27 -9.27 4.46 -24.84
N THR A 28 -10.24 4.20 -23.96
CA THR A 28 -11.58 3.73 -24.28
C THR A 28 -12.54 4.91 -24.21
N TYR A 29 -13.28 5.15 -25.29
CA TYR A 29 -14.31 6.19 -25.37
C TYR A 29 -15.68 5.55 -25.48
N ARG A 30 -16.68 6.11 -24.79
CA ARG A 30 -18.09 5.80 -25.03
C ARG A 30 -18.85 7.07 -25.37
N TYR A 31 -19.84 6.92 -26.24
CA TYR A 31 -20.63 8.03 -26.78
C TYR A 31 -22.11 7.85 -26.42
N ASP A 32 -22.85 8.96 -26.34
CA ASP A 32 -24.31 8.97 -26.31
C ASP A 32 -24.91 8.80 -27.72
N ALA A 33 -26.23 8.84 -27.82
CA ALA A 33 -26.96 8.70 -29.09
C ALA A 33 -26.78 9.89 -30.06
N SER A 34 -26.15 10.98 -29.61
CA SER A 34 -25.84 12.17 -30.41
C SER A 34 -24.34 12.30 -30.71
N ASP A 35 -23.60 11.17 -30.63
CA ASP A 35 -22.15 11.07 -30.86
C ASP A 35 -21.30 11.95 -29.93
N LYS A 36 -21.77 12.25 -28.70
CA LYS A 36 -20.98 12.98 -27.69
C LYS A 36 -20.33 12.02 -26.72
N ILE A 37 -19.08 12.30 -26.35
CA ILE A 37 -18.31 11.48 -25.42
C ILE A 37 -18.93 11.59 -24.02
N ILE A 38 -19.38 10.47 -23.46
CA ILE A 38 -19.91 10.39 -22.09
C ILE A 38 -18.94 9.73 -21.11
N HIS A 39 -17.93 8.99 -21.62
CA HIS A 39 -16.98 8.26 -20.80
C HIS A 39 -15.62 8.18 -21.50
N ILE A 40 -14.56 8.44 -20.76
CA ILE A 40 -13.17 8.23 -21.16
C ILE A 40 -12.51 7.39 -20.08
N GLU A 41 -11.89 6.28 -20.46
CA GLU A 41 -11.08 5.44 -19.59
C GLU A 41 -9.70 5.25 -20.19
N THR A 42 -8.65 5.46 -19.41
CA THR A 42 -7.29 5.09 -19.81
C THR A 42 -6.96 3.67 -19.38
N SER A 43 -5.98 3.04 -20.02
CA SER A 43 -5.42 1.75 -19.59
C SER A 43 -4.83 1.76 -18.16
N GLU A 44 -4.57 2.94 -17.63
CA GLU A 44 -4.09 3.16 -16.26
C GLU A 44 -5.25 3.27 -15.26
N GLY A 45 -6.51 3.15 -15.71
CA GLY A 45 -7.70 3.25 -14.86
C GLY A 45 -8.17 4.68 -14.57
N ASN A 46 -7.64 5.69 -15.28
CA ASN A 46 -8.10 7.06 -15.15
C ASN A 46 -9.45 7.23 -15.86
N LEU A 47 -10.50 7.59 -15.12
CA LEU A 47 -11.85 7.77 -15.66
C LEU A 47 -12.26 9.24 -15.70
N THR A 48 -12.91 9.63 -16.80
CA THR A 48 -13.61 10.92 -16.95
C THR A 48 -15.00 10.68 -17.52
N ASP A 49 -16.03 10.99 -16.76
CA ASP A 49 -17.43 10.92 -17.19
C ASP A 49 -18.00 12.32 -17.43
N TYR A 50 -18.82 12.44 -18.47
CA TYR A 50 -19.51 13.68 -18.81
C TYR A 50 -21.03 13.48 -18.81
N GLN A 51 -21.75 14.50 -18.38
CA GLN A 51 -23.21 14.56 -18.47
C GLN A 51 -23.62 15.77 -19.31
N TYR A 52 -24.61 15.59 -20.17
CA TYR A 52 -25.14 16.62 -21.06
C TYR A 52 -26.66 16.79 -20.85
N ASP A 53 -27.18 18.00 -21.07
CA ASP A 53 -28.62 18.26 -21.18
C ASP A 53 -29.16 17.88 -22.58
N GLU A 54 -30.49 17.96 -22.77
CA GLU A 54 -31.15 17.66 -24.05
C GLU A 54 -30.74 18.60 -25.20
N LEU A 55 -30.31 19.83 -24.87
CA LEU A 55 -29.78 20.80 -25.83
C LEU A 55 -28.30 20.55 -26.15
N GLY A 56 -27.69 19.61 -25.43
CA GLY A 56 -26.34 19.16 -25.66
C GLY A 56 -25.23 19.94 -24.94
N ASN A 57 -25.57 20.78 -23.98
CA ASN A 57 -24.61 21.47 -23.12
C ASN A 57 -24.15 20.54 -22.01
N ARG A 58 -22.87 20.59 -21.64
CA ARG A 58 -22.33 19.79 -20.54
C ARG A 58 -22.83 20.34 -19.20
N ILE A 59 -23.53 19.50 -18.43
CA ILE A 59 -24.08 19.82 -17.10
C ILE A 59 -23.30 19.16 -15.96
N GLY A 60 -22.42 18.19 -16.26
CA GLY A 60 -21.65 17.50 -15.24
C GLY A 60 -20.36 16.90 -15.78
N MET A 61 -19.39 16.74 -14.89
CA MET A 61 -18.14 16.04 -15.12
C MET A 61 -17.72 15.33 -13.85
N THR A 62 -17.41 14.03 -13.92
CA THR A 62 -16.86 13.26 -12.81
C THR A 62 -15.46 12.78 -13.20
N ILE A 63 -14.47 13.00 -12.33
CA ILE A 63 -13.08 12.60 -12.55
C ILE A 63 -12.70 11.58 -11.47
N ASN A 64 -12.40 10.35 -11.89
CA ASN A 64 -11.81 9.31 -11.05
C ASN A 64 -10.46 8.91 -11.65
N HIS A 65 -9.49 9.81 -11.54
CA HIS A 65 -8.11 9.52 -11.93
C HIS A 65 -7.37 8.86 -10.78
N LEU A 66 -6.28 8.18 -11.08
CA LEU A 66 -5.33 7.67 -10.11
C LEU A 66 -4.15 8.63 -9.99
N LYS A 67 -3.50 8.59 -8.84
CA LYS A 67 -2.27 9.30 -8.54
C LYS A 67 -1.33 8.40 -7.77
N THR A 68 -0.04 8.72 -7.80
CA THR A 68 0.98 7.91 -7.13
C THR A 68 1.18 8.37 -5.69
N PHE A 69 1.15 7.42 -4.76
CA PHE A 69 1.53 7.64 -3.38
C PHE A 69 2.63 6.66 -2.98
N THR A 70 3.82 7.18 -2.71
CA THR A 70 4.99 6.40 -2.32
C THR A 70 5.18 6.43 -0.82
N ILE A 71 5.24 5.27 -0.18
CA ILE A 71 5.48 5.17 1.27
C ILE A 71 6.79 4.43 1.49
N ARG A 72 7.61 4.88 2.43
CA ARG A 72 8.75 4.11 2.92
C ARG A 72 8.52 3.65 4.35
N ILE A 73 8.63 2.35 4.58
CA ILE A 73 8.43 1.68 5.87
C ILE A 73 9.37 0.47 5.97
N ILE A 74 9.78 0.13 7.19
CA ILE A 74 10.70 -0.99 7.47
C ILE A 74 10.09 -1.84 8.58
N PRO A 75 9.56 -3.04 8.31
CA PRO A 75 9.24 -4.01 9.35
C PRO A 75 10.50 -4.45 10.08
N GLU A 76 10.49 -4.43 11.41
CA GLU A 76 11.63 -4.81 12.23
C GLU A 76 12.15 -6.22 11.89
N GLY A 77 11.24 -7.19 11.77
CA GLY A 77 11.57 -8.59 11.50
C GLY A 77 12.49 -8.78 10.31
N LEU A 78 12.20 -8.04 9.23
CA LEU A 78 12.90 -8.18 7.96
C LEU A 78 14.14 -7.29 7.85
N TYR A 79 14.36 -6.34 8.77
CA TYR A 79 15.39 -5.32 8.59
C TYR A 79 16.79 -5.86 8.81
N ASN A 80 17.65 -5.75 7.79
CA ASN A 80 19.07 -6.08 7.91
C ASN A 80 19.90 -4.80 8.10
N PRO A 81 20.40 -4.52 9.32
CA PRO A 81 21.10 -3.28 9.61
C PRO A 81 22.49 -3.20 8.95
N LEU A 82 23.06 -4.31 8.49
CA LEU A 82 24.35 -4.33 7.80
C LEU A 82 24.22 -3.85 6.35
N THR A 83 23.16 -4.29 5.66
CA THR A 83 22.90 -3.91 4.27
C THR A 83 22.01 -2.67 4.14
N GLN A 84 21.34 -2.27 5.24
CA GLN A 84 20.28 -1.25 5.27
C GLN A 84 19.12 -1.52 4.31
N HIS A 85 18.90 -2.80 3.98
CA HIS A 85 17.79 -3.29 3.17
C HIS A 85 16.99 -4.31 3.96
N LEU A 86 15.79 -4.62 3.49
CA LEU A 86 14.98 -5.71 4.01
C LEU A 86 15.46 -7.04 3.43
N ASN A 87 15.58 -8.05 4.29
CA ASN A 87 15.58 -9.44 3.88
C ASN A 87 14.20 -9.76 3.27
N LYS A 88 14.17 -10.73 2.35
CA LYS A 88 12.92 -11.21 1.77
C LYS A 88 12.32 -12.25 2.69
N ALA A 89 11.01 -12.17 2.93
CA ALA A 89 10.30 -13.19 3.67
C ALA A 89 10.44 -14.55 2.97
N GLN A 90 10.63 -15.60 3.75
CA GLN A 90 10.82 -16.95 3.26
C GLN A 90 9.59 -17.82 3.48
N ASN A 91 9.48 -18.87 2.68
CA ASN A 91 8.41 -19.86 2.75
C ASN A 91 8.90 -21.26 3.12
N GLY A 92 10.03 -21.34 3.81
CA GLY A 92 10.67 -22.59 4.21
C GLY A 92 11.40 -23.33 3.07
N SER A 93 11.17 -22.96 1.80
CA SER A 93 11.90 -23.47 0.63
C SER A 93 12.75 -22.42 -0.08
N GLY A 94 12.61 -21.14 0.30
CA GLY A 94 13.31 -20.00 -0.26
C GLY A 94 12.51 -18.72 -0.06
N ASN A 95 12.80 -17.69 -0.86
CA ASN A 95 12.03 -16.44 -0.84
C ASN A 95 10.59 -16.70 -1.26
N GLU A 96 9.62 -16.17 -0.51
CA GLU A 96 8.20 -16.24 -0.86
C GLU A 96 7.89 -15.44 -2.13
N PHE A 97 8.46 -14.23 -2.21
CA PHE A 97 8.22 -13.33 -3.33
C PHE A 97 9.39 -13.32 -4.32
N GLY A 98 9.08 -13.09 -5.60
CA GLY A 98 10.07 -12.89 -6.67
C GLY A 98 10.80 -11.55 -6.57
N GLU A 99 11.72 -11.30 -7.51
CA GLU A 99 12.33 -9.98 -7.73
C GLU A 99 12.93 -9.31 -6.47
N ASN A 100 12.75 -8.00 -6.32
CA ASN A 100 13.18 -7.20 -5.17
C ASN A 100 12.02 -6.95 -4.18
N ILE A 101 11.09 -7.89 -4.05
CA ILE A 101 9.97 -7.80 -3.12
C ILE A 101 10.37 -8.47 -1.81
N ALA A 102 10.39 -7.70 -0.72
CA ALA A 102 10.65 -8.24 0.60
C ALA A 102 9.41 -8.94 1.15
N ASP A 103 8.25 -8.32 1.00
CA ASP A 103 7.00 -8.77 1.60
C ASP A 103 5.74 -8.22 0.92
N SER A 104 4.58 -8.53 1.49
CA SER A 104 3.29 -7.90 1.24
C SER A 104 2.87 -7.03 2.43
N ILE A 105 2.09 -5.99 2.13
CA ILE A 105 1.63 -5.05 3.16
C ILE A 105 0.26 -4.48 2.78
N GLN A 106 -0.45 -3.98 3.77
CA GLN A 106 -1.71 -3.30 3.59
C GLN A 106 -1.60 -1.84 4.04
N VAL A 107 -2.16 -0.94 3.24
CA VAL A 107 -2.25 0.49 3.57
C VAL A 107 -3.70 0.92 3.65
N GLU A 108 -4.05 1.66 4.69
CA GLU A 108 -5.37 2.25 4.88
C GLU A 108 -5.27 3.78 4.93
N ILE A 109 -6.31 4.46 4.45
CA ILE A 109 -6.41 5.92 4.49
C ILE A 109 -7.56 6.27 5.41
N HIS A 110 -7.33 7.16 6.36
CA HIS A 110 -8.29 7.52 7.41
C HIS A 110 -8.56 9.02 7.42
N GLN A 111 -9.81 9.38 7.71
CA GLN A 111 -10.22 10.78 7.89
C GLN A 111 -9.34 11.48 8.94
N ASN A 112 -9.10 12.78 8.80
CA ASN A 112 -8.39 13.59 9.79
C ASN A 112 -9.30 14.17 10.89
N THR A 113 -10.55 13.74 10.94
CA THR A 113 -11.56 14.18 11.90
C THR A 113 -12.10 12.98 12.66
N PHE A 114 -12.30 13.12 13.98
CA PHE A 114 -12.90 12.09 14.81
C PHE A 114 -14.25 11.64 14.21
N PRO A 115 -14.52 10.33 14.06
CA PRO A 115 -13.82 9.19 14.68
C PRO A 115 -12.70 8.56 13.81
N PHE A 116 -12.07 9.35 12.95
CA PHE A 116 -10.93 8.95 12.10
C PHE A 116 -11.23 7.70 11.26
N SER A 117 -12.46 7.61 10.74
CA SER A 117 -12.91 6.44 9.99
C SER A 117 -12.07 6.21 8.74
N LYS A 118 -11.84 4.92 8.43
CA LYS A 118 -11.23 4.51 7.16
C LYS A 118 -12.07 4.97 5.97
N ILE A 119 -11.41 5.44 4.92
CA ILE A 119 -12.05 5.81 3.65
C ILE A 119 -11.76 4.75 2.59
N GLY A 120 -12.81 4.33 1.89
CA GLY A 120 -12.72 3.30 0.86
C GLY A 120 -12.15 1.97 1.36
N ASN A 121 -11.53 1.23 0.44
CA ASN A 121 -10.92 -0.06 0.72
C ASN A 121 -9.46 0.10 1.13
N SER A 122 -8.94 -0.89 1.83
CA SER A 122 -7.52 -1.02 2.10
C SER A 122 -6.77 -1.40 0.81
N PHE A 123 -5.56 -0.88 0.65
CA PHE A 123 -4.69 -1.16 -0.49
C PHE A 123 -3.71 -2.26 -0.11
N ALA A 124 -3.88 -3.46 -0.67
CA ALA A 124 -2.88 -4.52 -0.57
C ALA A 124 -1.84 -4.33 -1.67
N THR A 125 -0.56 -4.40 -1.32
CA THR A 125 0.56 -4.14 -2.25
C THR A 125 1.83 -4.84 -1.77
N THR A 126 2.88 -4.77 -2.58
CA THR A 126 4.19 -5.34 -2.29
C THR A 126 5.11 -4.32 -1.65
N LEU A 127 5.85 -4.74 -0.63
CA LEU A 127 6.93 -4.01 0.00
C LEU A 127 8.26 -4.40 -0.66
N ASN A 128 8.97 -3.43 -1.23
CA ASN A 128 10.26 -3.68 -1.86
C ASN A 128 11.39 -3.82 -0.83
N THR A 129 12.50 -4.48 -1.19
CA THR A 129 13.67 -4.68 -0.32
C THR A 129 14.37 -3.39 0.09
N ASN A 130 14.12 -2.27 -0.58
CA ASN A 130 14.59 -0.93 -0.17
C ASN A 130 13.68 -0.23 0.86
N GLY A 131 12.57 -0.87 1.23
CA GLY A 131 11.55 -0.36 2.15
C GLY A 131 10.46 0.49 1.48
N ASN A 132 10.45 0.61 0.15
CA ASN A 132 9.48 1.43 -0.56
C ASN A 132 8.25 0.62 -0.97
N ILE A 133 7.10 1.29 -0.92
CA ILE A 133 5.80 0.86 -1.42
C ILE A 133 5.33 1.93 -2.42
N GLU A 134 4.73 1.49 -3.52
CA GLU A 134 4.06 2.37 -4.47
C GLU A 134 2.57 2.02 -4.54
N LEU A 135 1.71 3.02 -4.38
CA LEU A 135 0.27 2.90 -4.46
C LEU A 135 -0.28 3.78 -5.58
N SER A 136 -1.30 3.26 -6.27
CA SER A 136 -2.19 4.06 -7.10
C SER A 136 -3.48 4.33 -6.34
N ILE A 137 -3.69 5.57 -5.90
CA ILE A 137 -4.87 5.96 -5.11
C ILE A 137 -5.78 6.90 -5.92
N PRO A 138 -7.09 6.94 -5.66
CA PRO A 138 -7.99 7.87 -6.33
C PRO A 138 -7.60 9.34 -6.14
N SER A 139 -7.68 10.14 -7.21
CA SER A 139 -7.42 11.57 -7.19
C SER A 139 -8.44 12.33 -6.32
N SER A 140 -9.64 11.76 -6.14
CA SER A 140 -10.68 12.22 -5.22
C SER A 140 -10.24 12.26 -3.76
N TYR A 141 -9.18 11.53 -3.37
CA TYR A 141 -8.58 11.65 -2.04
C TYR A 141 -7.73 12.92 -1.96
N SER A 142 -8.35 14.11 -1.99
CA SER A 142 -7.67 15.40 -2.18
C SER A 142 -7.56 16.27 -0.92
N GLY A 143 -7.77 15.71 0.26
CA GLY A 143 -7.60 16.36 1.57
C GLY A 143 -6.34 15.92 2.31
N SER A 144 -6.30 16.20 3.62
CA SER A 144 -5.30 15.65 4.53
C SER A 144 -5.86 14.45 5.27
N TYR A 145 -5.12 13.34 5.30
CA TYR A 145 -5.59 12.07 5.85
C TYR A 145 -4.51 11.39 6.68
N TYR A 146 -4.91 10.64 7.70
CA TYR A 146 -3.98 9.71 8.32
C TYR A 146 -3.74 8.52 7.40
N VAL A 147 -2.49 8.05 7.37
CA VAL A 147 -2.10 6.88 6.61
C VAL A 147 -1.66 5.81 7.59
N VAL A 148 -2.24 4.63 7.44
CA VAL A 148 -2.02 3.49 8.32
C VAL A 148 -1.38 2.39 7.52
N VAL A 149 -0.31 1.82 8.04
CA VAL A 149 0.39 0.69 7.41
C VAL A 149 0.25 -0.52 8.32
N LYS A 150 -0.13 -1.65 7.74
CA LYS A 150 -0.36 -2.94 8.43
C LYS A 150 0.46 -4.02 7.75
N HIS A 151 1.21 -4.77 8.54
CA HIS A 151 2.01 -5.91 8.11
C HIS A 151 1.52 -7.18 8.83
N ARG A 152 1.83 -8.38 8.32
CA ARG A 152 1.21 -9.64 8.76
C ARG A 152 1.38 -9.97 10.25
N ASN A 153 2.45 -9.48 10.86
CA ASN A 153 2.93 -9.86 12.19
C ASN A 153 3.54 -8.68 12.96
N SER A 154 3.16 -7.46 12.59
CA SER A 154 3.73 -6.24 13.14
C SER A 154 2.64 -5.27 13.54
N ILE A 155 2.98 -4.37 14.45
CA ILE A 155 2.07 -3.38 15.01
C ILE A 155 1.62 -2.41 13.92
N GLU A 156 0.30 -2.27 13.81
CA GLU A 156 -0.32 -1.25 12.97
C GLU A 156 0.26 0.13 13.28
N THR A 157 0.79 0.79 12.25
CA THR A 157 1.51 2.06 12.41
C THR A 157 0.79 3.18 11.68
N TRP A 158 0.44 4.23 12.43
CA TRP A 158 -0.21 5.44 11.93
C TRP A 158 0.82 6.52 11.63
N SER A 159 0.61 7.29 10.54
CA SER A 159 1.36 8.52 10.30
C SER A 159 1.23 9.48 11.47
N ALA A 160 2.31 10.18 11.84
CA ALA A 160 2.31 11.06 13.00
C ALA A 160 1.28 12.20 12.92
N ILE A 161 1.04 12.67 11.69
CA ILE A 161 0.09 13.72 11.37
C ILE A 161 -0.69 13.35 10.09
N PRO A 162 -1.82 14.01 9.81
CA PRO A 162 -2.49 13.88 8.52
C PRO A 162 -1.58 14.35 7.36
N ILE A 163 -1.47 13.53 6.33
CA ILE A 163 -0.68 13.78 5.12
C ILE A 163 -1.57 14.39 4.06
N SER A 164 -1.14 15.51 3.45
CA SER A 164 -1.85 16.13 2.33
C SER A 164 -1.73 15.28 1.07
N LEU A 165 -2.86 14.85 0.54
CA LEU A 165 -2.93 14.03 -0.67
C LEU A 165 -3.34 14.85 -1.91
N VAL A 166 -3.22 16.18 -1.90
CA VAL A 166 -3.65 17.03 -3.03
C VAL A 166 -2.84 16.79 -4.31
N GLY A 167 -1.53 16.49 -4.18
CA GLY A 167 -0.62 16.34 -5.32
C GLY A 167 -0.88 15.08 -6.17
N LEU A 168 -0.40 15.09 -7.42
CA LEU A 168 -0.45 13.91 -8.32
C LEU A 168 0.63 12.86 -7.98
N ALA A 169 1.66 13.27 -7.25
CA ALA A 169 2.65 12.39 -6.66
C ALA A 169 2.87 12.85 -5.22
N VAL A 170 2.66 11.94 -4.27
CA VAL A 170 2.81 12.20 -2.84
C VAL A 170 3.80 11.19 -2.27
N SER A 171 4.56 11.56 -1.25
CA SER A 171 5.43 10.63 -0.54
C SER A 171 5.41 10.82 0.97
N TYR A 172 5.63 9.71 1.69
CA TYR A 172 5.79 9.71 3.14
C TYR A 172 6.82 8.67 3.58
N ASP A 173 7.79 9.07 4.40
CA ASP A 173 8.90 8.22 4.84
C ASP A 173 8.91 8.08 6.37
N PHE A 174 8.42 6.94 6.86
CA PHE A 174 8.41 6.60 8.28
C PHE A 174 9.80 6.40 8.87
N THR A 175 10.82 6.15 8.04
CA THR A 175 12.13 5.64 8.48
C THR A 175 13.11 6.72 8.92
N THR A 176 12.73 7.99 8.79
CA THR A 176 13.60 9.15 9.04
C THR A 176 13.65 9.59 10.50
N SER A 177 12.57 9.38 11.26
CA SER A 177 12.44 9.74 12.66
C SER A 177 11.32 8.93 13.30
N GLY A 178 11.43 8.63 14.61
CA GLY A 178 10.33 8.01 15.37
C GLY A 178 9.08 8.88 15.31
N ALA A 179 9.26 10.21 15.28
CA ALA A 179 8.19 11.20 15.14
C ALA A 179 7.47 11.20 13.78
N GLN A 180 7.78 10.26 12.87
CA GLN A 180 6.96 9.98 11.69
C GLN A 180 5.83 8.99 11.97
N ALA A 181 5.85 8.29 13.10
CA ALA A 181 4.69 7.54 13.58
C ALA A 181 3.98 8.31 14.69
N PHE A 182 2.66 8.09 14.78
CA PHE A 182 1.87 8.64 15.88
C PHE A 182 2.42 8.16 17.22
N GLY A 183 2.60 9.08 18.17
CA GLY A 183 3.19 8.78 19.47
C GLY A 183 4.65 8.30 19.43
N SER A 184 5.38 8.56 18.34
CA SER A 184 6.76 8.08 18.13
C SER A 184 6.93 6.55 18.19
N ASN A 185 5.90 5.82 17.77
CA ASN A 185 5.81 4.36 17.93
C ASN A 185 6.61 3.57 16.87
N LEU A 186 7.92 3.80 16.81
CA LEU A 186 8.86 3.10 15.92
C LEU A 186 10.17 2.78 16.64
N LYS A 187 10.74 1.61 16.36
CA LYS A 187 12.01 1.16 16.91
C LYS A 187 13.20 1.74 16.14
N ASN A 188 14.12 2.43 16.83
CA ASN A 188 15.37 2.85 16.21
C ASN A 188 16.36 1.67 16.15
N ILE A 189 16.75 1.27 14.95
CA ILE A 189 17.76 0.26 14.68
C ILE A 189 18.82 0.90 13.76
N ASN A 190 19.99 1.20 14.33
CA ASN A 190 21.12 1.81 13.61
C ASN A 190 20.75 3.05 12.77
N GLY A 191 19.90 3.93 13.32
CA GLY A 191 19.52 5.19 12.67
C GLY A 191 18.37 5.06 11.67
N LYS A 192 17.75 3.89 11.53
CA LYS A 192 16.48 3.69 10.83
C LYS A 192 15.37 3.39 11.82
N TYR A 193 14.20 3.95 11.56
CA TYR A 193 13.01 3.73 12.38
C TYR A 193 12.13 2.66 11.75
N CYS A 194 11.92 1.58 12.51
CA CYS A 194 11.29 0.35 12.07
C CYS A 194 9.95 0.13 12.78
N MET A 195 8.97 -0.44 12.08
CA MET A 195 7.71 -0.90 12.63
C MET A 195 7.98 -2.09 13.55
N TYR A 196 7.48 -2.03 14.78
CA TYR A 196 7.67 -3.10 15.75
C TYR A 196 7.02 -4.40 15.30
N GLY A 197 7.78 -5.49 15.31
CA GLY A 197 7.28 -6.84 15.07
C GLY A 197 6.68 -7.48 16.32
N GLY A 198 5.94 -8.57 16.14
CA GLY A 198 5.51 -9.47 17.21
C GLY A 198 4.01 -9.47 17.53
N ASP A 199 3.21 -8.59 16.93
CA ASP A 199 1.74 -8.63 17.00
C ASP A 199 1.23 -9.62 15.94
N VAL A 200 1.34 -10.92 16.24
CA VAL A 200 1.03 -12.01 15.29
C VAL A 200 -0.47 -12.29 15.21
N ASN A 201 -1.20 -11.93 16.27
CA ASN A 201 -2.64 -12.11 16.38
C ASN A 201 -3.45 -10.89 15.87
N GLN A 202 -2.77 -9.76 15.62
CA GLN A 202 -3.33 -8.50 15.12
C GLN A 202 -4.37 -7.86 16.05
N ASP A 203 -4.19 -7.99 17.37
CA ASP A 203 -5.03 -7.36 18.40
C ASP A 203 -4.55 -5.95 18.79
N GLY A 204 -3.39 -5.54 18.29
CA GLY A 204 -2.81 -4.22 18.47
C GLY A 204 -1.93 -4.09 19.71
N ILE A 205 -1.55 -5.17 20.38
CA ILE A 205 -0.62 -5.20 21.51
C ILE A 205 0.36 -6.34 21.26
N VAL A 206 1.65 -6.16 21.57
CA VAL A 206 2.61 -7.28 21.61
C VAL A 206 2.64 -7.80 23.05
N ASP A 207 2.07 -8.99 23.30
CA ASP A 207 2.01 -9.54 24.66
C ASP A 207 2.16 -11.07 24.76
N GLY A 208 1.79 -11.63 25.92
CA GLY A 208 1.89 -13.06 26.18
C GLY A 208 0.99 -13.92 25.29
N SER A 209 -0.05 -13.35 24.68
CA SER A 209 -0.93 -14.05 23.75
C SER A 209 -0.25 -14.27 22.39
N ASP A 210 0.53 -13.30 21.92
CA ASP A 210 1.39 -13.47 20.74
C ASP A 210 2.48 -14.49 20.99
N MET A 211 3.14 -14.39 22.15
CA MET A 211 4.18 -15.33 22.56
C MET A 211 3.64 -16.77 22.59
N ALA A 212 2.42 -16.97 23.11
CA ALA A 212 1.80 -18.29 23.12
C ALA A 212 1.55 -18.83 21.70
N GLN A 213 1.24 -17.98 20.71
CA GLN A 213 1.07 -18.43 19.33
C GLN A 213 2.40 -18.83 18.71
N VAL A 214 3.45 -18.02 18.91
CA VAL A 214 4.80 -18.31 18.39
C VAL A 214 5.38 -19.56 19.05
N ASP A 215 5.26 -19.72 20.37
CA ASP A 215 5.74 -20.89 21.12
C ASP A 215 5.05 -22.20 20.68
N ASN A 216 3.72 -22.16 20.50
CA ASN A 216 2.96 -23.30 19.98
C ASN A 216 3.40 -23.67 18.55
N ALA A 217 3.62 -22.66 17.69
CA ALA A 217 4.09 -22.86 16.33
C ALA A 217 5.53 -23.42 16.29
N SER A 218 6.41 -22.94 17.16
CA SER A 218 7.78 -23.45 17.30
C SER A 218 7.81 -24.90 17.80
N THR A 219 6.99 -25.22 18.81
CA THR A 219 6.82 -26.58 19.32
C THR A 219 6.32 -27.54 18.24
N ALA A 220 5.45 -27.06 17.34
CA ALA A 220 4.96 -27.81 16.19
C ALA A 220 5.93 -27.81 14.98
N ILE A 221 7.08 -27.14 15.09
CA ILE A 221 8.10 -27.01 14.03
C ILE A 221 7.48 -26.47 12.73
N LEU A 222 6.61 -25.45 12.88
CA LEU A 222 6.02 -24.80 11.73
C LEU A 222 7.08 -24.01 10.96
N HIS A 223 6.93 -24.01 9.65
CA HIS A 223 7.77 -23.31 8.69
C HIS A 223 6.88 -22.85 7.55
N GLY A 224 7.37 -21.91 6.74
CA GLY A 224 6.58 -21.30 5.68
C GLY A 224 6.39 -19.80 5.87
N TYR A 225 5.65 -19.22 4.94
CA TYR A 225 5.23 -17.83 5.00
C TYR A 225 3.98 -17.74 5.89
N ILE A 226 4.20 -17.64 7.21
CA ILE A 226 3.15 -17.65 8.24
C ILE A 226 3.34 -16.50 9.23
N ASN A 227 2.28 -16.08 9.92
CA ASN A 227 2.32 -14.91 10.81
C ASN A 227 3.30 -15.08 11.98
N THR A 228 3.44 -16.30 12.50
CA THR A 228 4.33 -16.62 13.63
C THR A 228 5.81 -16.67 13.26
N ASP A 229 6.15 -16.66 11.97
CA ASP A 229 7.51 -16.37 11.49
C ASP A 229 7.67 -14.83 11.49
N VAL A 230 8.11 -14.33 12.64
CA VAL A 230 8.18 -12.89 12.96
C VAL A 230 9.35 -12.25 12.25
N ASN A 231 10.48 -12.95 12.17
CA ASN A 231 11.71 -12.47 11.52
C ASN A 231 11.69 -12.69 9.99
N GLY A 232 10.79 -13.51 9.46
CA GLY A 232 10.62 -13.78 8.04
C GLY A 232 11.65 -14.73 7.44
N ASP A 233 12.37 -15.52 8.23
CA ASP A 233 13.38 -16.48 7.78
C ASP A 233 12.79 -17.84 7.36
N GLY A 234 11.48 -17.99 7.48
CA GLY A 234 10.72 -19.14 7.01
C GLY A 234 10.64 -20.30 8.00
N VAL A 235 11.18 -20.18 9.21
CA VAL A 235 11.10 -21.18 10.28
C VAL A 235 10.70 -20.52 11.58
N VAL A 236 9.76 -21.11 12.33
CA VAL A 236 9.35 -20.56 13.63
C VAL A 236 10.23 -21.11 14.75
N ASP A 237 11.09 -20.26 15.32
CA ASP A 237 12.05 -20.68 16.35
C ASP A 237 12.26 -19.66 17.49
N ALA A 238 13.31 -19.88 18.28
CA ALA A 238 13.63 -19.03 19.43
C ALA A 238 13.96 -17.59 19.06
N THR A 239 14.33 -17.31 17.82
CA THR A 239 14.63 -15.96 17.34
C THR A 239 13.37 -15.14 17.09
N ASP A 240 12.27 -15.77 16.66
CA ASP A 240 10.95 -15.13 16.61
C ASP A 240 10.44 -14.81 18.00
N MET A 241 10.53 -15.78 18.91
CA MET A 241 10.15 -15.60 20.32
C MET A 241 10.95 -14.46 20.95
N ALA A 242 12.26 -14.38 20.70
CA ALA A 242 13.07 -13.28 21.22
C ALA A 242 12.58 -11.91 20.73
N MET A 243 12.05 -11.80 19.51
CA MET A 243 11.48 -10.54 19.02
C MET A 243 10.20 -10.17 19.76
N VAL A 244 9.29 -11.12 19.94
CA VAL A 244 8.05 -10.92 20.70
C VAL A 244 8.34 -10.55 22.15
N ASP A 245 9.25 -11.27 22.82
CA ASP A 245 9.63 -11.02 24.21
C ASP A 245 10.23 -9.61 24.41
N ASN A 246 11.13 -9.21 23.52
CA ASN A 246 11.76 -7.89 23.56
C ASN A 246 10.74 -6.76 23.42
N ASN A 247 9.78 -6.90 22.50
CA ASN A 247 8.78 -5.87 22.24
C ASN A 247 7.63 -5.89 23.27
N SER A 248 7.29 -7.06 23.81
CA SER A 248 6.37 -7.21 24.95
C SER A 248 6.93 -6.57 26.23
N THR A 249 8.23 -6.79 26.51
CA THR A 249 8.95 -6.10 27.61
C THR A 249 8.93 -4.57 27.43
N GLY A 250 8.94 -4.11 26.18
CA GLY A 250 8.80 -2.70 25.81
C GLY A 250 7.38 -2.14 25.90
N ILE A 251 6.38 -2.97 26.23
CA ILE A 251 4.95 -2.62 26.28
C ILE A 251 4.49 -2.01 24.94
N VAL A 252 4.94 -2.60 23.84
CA VAL A 252 4.60 -2.12 22.51
C VAL A 252 3.12 -2.40 22.23
N HIS A 253 2.40 -1.35 21.81
CA HIS A 253 1.01 -1.42 21.38
C HIS A 253 0.71 -0.35 20.33
N VAL A 254 -0.42 -0.46 19.65
CA VAL A 254 -0.85 0.50 18.62
C VAL A 254 -1.09 1.87 19.24
N HIS A 255 -0.46 2.88 18.65
CA HIS A 255 -0.72 4.29 18.93
C HIS A 255 -1.46 4.90 17.74
N LYS A 256 -2.61 5.53 18.02
CA LYS A 256 -3.46 6.17 17.01
C LYS A 256 -4.12 7.45 17.55
N PRO A 257 -4.56 8.37 16.67
CA PRO A 257 -5.19 9.65 17.02
C PRO A 257 -6.47 9.54 17.84
#